data_AF-A0A382U537-F1
#
_entry.id   AF-A0A382U537-F1
#
_cell.length_a   1.000
_cell.length_b   1.000
_cell.length_c   1.000
_cell.angle_alpha   90.00
_cell.angle_beta   90.00
_cell.angle_gamma   90.00
#
_symmetry.space_group_name_H-M   'P 1'
#
loop_
_entity.id
_entity.type
_entity.pdbx_description
1 polymer ?
#
loop_
_entity_poly.entity_id
_entity_poly.type
_entity_poly.pdbx_seq_one_letter_code
_entity_poly.pdbx_strand_id
1 'polypeptide(L)'
;EAVFKSWNGKRAIQYRKIESIPNEWGTAVNIQSMVFGNLGNKSGTGVAFTRNPSNGINNLYGEWLENAQGEDVVAGIRTPKPINETSKSTQTKNSNTLEATFPPIYKKLISIKNTLEKHYLDMQDIEFTIENGKLWMLQTRGGKRTGEAAIRIAIEMRNEKLINNKDIIRRISPKNLNEIMHTKVDPIKELEITPVAIGLPASPGGASGRIVFTADDAEKWSRGKKKVLLVRHETSPEDVQGMHVSEGILTAKGGMTSHAALVARGWGKPCIVGCAKLNIDIKNKILYINDKKYKQ
;
A
#
# COMPACT_ATOMS: atom_id res chain seq x y z
N GLU A 1 14.21 12.21 -29.00
CA GLU A 1 14.85 13.26 -28.18
C GLU A 1 14.13 13.53 -26.85
N ALA A 2 12.79 13.72 -26.84
CA ALA A 2 12.03 14.06 -25.63
C ALA A 2 12.20 13.07 -24.46
N VAL A 3 12.19 11.75 -24.73
CA VAL A 3 12.35 10.71 -23.69
C VAL A 3 13.74 10.78 -23.03
N PHE A 4 14.81 10.98 -23.80
CA PHE A 4 16.15 11.12 -23.22
C PHE A 4 16.28 12.41 -22.38
N LYS A 5 15.64 13.50 -22.79
CA LYS A 5 15.60 14.74 -22.00
C LYS A 5 14.82 14.53 -20.69
N SER A 6 13.75 13.75 -20.69
CA SER A 6 12.95 13.50 -19.48
C SER A 6 13.71 12.73 -18.39
N TRP A 7 14.70 11.90 -18.76
CA TRP A 7 15.61 11.24 -17.80
C TRP A 7 16.33 12.24 -16.89
N ASN A 8 16.66 13.42 -17.42
CA ASN A 8 17.34 14.49 -16.69
C ASN A 8 16.37 15.54 -16.11
N GLY A 9 15.07 15.27 -16.13
CA GLY A 9 14.07 16.13 -15.50
C GLY A 9 14.21 16.15 -13.97
N LYS A 10 13.91 17.29 -13.34
CA LYS A 10 14.01 17.48 -11.87
C LYS A 10 13.31 16.38 -11.07
N ARG A 11 12.08 16.01 -11.49
CA ARG A 11 11.29 14.94 -10.87
C ARG A 11 11.97 13.57 -10.97
N ALA A 12 12.53 13.24 -12.13
CA ALA A 12 13.21 11.97 -12.36
C ALA A 12 14.48 11.85 -11.50
N ILE A 13 15.27 12.92 -11.41
CA ILE A 13 16.47 12.99 -10.56
C ILE A 13 16.12 12.78 -9.07
N GLN A 14 15.08 13.45 -8.58
CA GLN A 14 14.63 13.30 -7.18
C GLN A 14 14.14 11.88 -6.89
N TYR A 15 13.33 11.32 -7.79
CA TYR A 15 12.82 9.95 -7.64
C TYR A 15 13.97 8.93 -7.61
N ARG A 16 14.96 9.07 -8.51
CA ARG A 16 16.15 8.19 -8.51
C ARG A 16 16.94 8.25 -7.20
N LYS A 17 17.07 9.42 -6.58
CA LYS A 17 17.73 9.55 -5.26
C LYS A 17 16.97 8.83 -4.16
N ILE A 18 15.64 8.90 -4.17
CA ILE A 18 14.79 8.23 -3.17
C ILE A 18 14.83 6.71 -3.35
N GLU A 19 14.69 6.24 -4.58
CA GLU A 19 14.64 4.81 -4.91
C GLU A 19 16.03 4.19 -5.13
N SER A 20 17.10 4.95 -4.92
CA SER A 20 18.50 4.51 -5.12
C SER A 20 18.78 3.94 -6.52
N ILE A 21 18.26 4.58 -7.56
CA ILE A 21 18.47 4.20 -8.96
C ILE A 21 19.68 4.95 -9.53
N PRO A 22 20.72 4.27 -10.05
CA PRO A 22 21.90 4.93 -10.60
C PRO A 22 21.58 5.83 -11.81
N ASN A 23 22.31 6.94 -11.92
CA ASN A 23 22.04 7.94 -12.95
C ASN A 23 22.53 7.52 -14.34
N GLU A 24 23.61 6.74 -14.37
CA GLU A 24 24.32 6.25 -15.54
C GLU A 24 23.53 5.20 -16.35
N TRP A 25 22.45 4.65 -15.79
CA TRP A 25 21.63 3.64 -16.50
C TRP A 25 20.88 4.20 -17.71
N GLY A 26 20.52 5.48 -17.69
CA GLY A 26 19.71 6.09 -18.76
C GLY A 26 18.28 5.53 -18.85
N THR A 27 17.64 5.75 -20.00
CA THR A 27 16.29 5.25 -20.29
C THR A 27 16.20 4.82 -21.76
N ALA A 28 15.44 3.77 -22.05
CA ALA A 28 15.21 3.28 -23.41
C ALA A 28 13.99 3.96 -24.04
N VAL A 29 13.86 3.84 -25.37
CA VAL A 29 12.68 4.28 -26.13
C VAL A 29 12.07 3.07 -26.82
N ASN A 30 10.80 2.78 -26.51
CA ASN A 30 10.04 1.74 -27.19
C ASN A 30 9.17 2.40 -28.27
N ILE A 31 9.28 1.94 -29.52
CA ILE A 31 8.43 2.35 -30.63
C ILE A 31 7.63 1.11 -31.03
N GLN A 32 6.31 1.19 -30.91
CA GLN A 32 5.39 0.06 -31.11
C GLN A 32 4.27 0.46 -32.06
N SER A 33 3.80 -0.50 -32.86
CA SER A 33 2.57 -0.31 -33.64
C SER A 33 1.39 -0.06 -32.71
N MET A 34 0.57 0.92 -33.04
CA MET A 34 -0.63 1.25 -32.27
C MET A 34 -1.70 0.17 -32.39
N VAL A 35 -2.46 0.01 -31.29
CA VAL A 35 -3.75 -0.68 -31.23
C VAL A 35 -4.71 0.22 -30.46
N PHE A 36 -6.00 0.18 -30.82
CA PHE A 36 -6.97 1.19 -30.40
C PHE A 36 -8.09 0.61 -29.53
N GLY A 37 -8.06 0.96 -28.24
CA GLY A 37 -9.12 0.62 -27.28
C GLY A 37 -10.39 1.48 -27.38
N ASN A 38 -10.41 2.46 -28.30
CA ASN A 38 -11.42 3.52 -28.41
C ASN A 38 -12.16 3.53 -29.76
N LEU A 39 -12.31 2.38 -30.42
CA LEU A 39 -13.05 2.24 -31.69
C LEU A 39 -14.54 1.90 -31.52
N GLY A 40 -15.07 2.03 -30.30
CA GLY A 40 -16.47 1.72 -29.97
C GLY A 40 -16.62 0.60 -28.95
N ASN A 41 -17.85 0.07 -28.85
CA ASN A 41 -18.27 -0.80 -27.74
C ASN A 41 -17.64 -2.20 -27.73
N LYS A 42 -16.88 -2.58 -28.78
CA LYS A 42 -16.11 -3.83 -28.84
C LYS A 42 -14.62 -3.62 -28.53
N SER A 43 -14.25 -2.42 -28.09
CA SER A 43 -12.89 -2.03 -27.77
C SER A 43 -12.78 -1.54 -26.34
N GLY A 44 -11.58 -1.63 -25.77
CA GLY A 44 -11.29 -1.15 -24.44
C GLY A 44 -9.82 -1.30 -24.08
N THR A 45 -9.45 -0.88 -22.89
CA THR A 45 -8.09 -1.00 -22.36
C THR A 45 -8.14 -1.38 -20.89
N GLY A 46 -7.09 -2.02 -20.36
CA GLY A 46 -7.06 -2.38 -18.96
C GLY A 46 -5.67 -2.67 -18.43
N VAL A 47 -5.59 -2.65 -17.10
CA VAL A 47 -4.40 -2.98 -16.31
C VAL A 47 -4.80 -4.05 -15.31
N ALA A 48 -3.97 -5.09 -15.18
CA ALA A 48 -4.25 -6.20 -14.28
C ALA A 48 -2.97 -6.74 -13.62
N PHE A 49 -3.13 -7.31 -12.45
CA PHE A 49 -2.15 -8.15 -11.80
C PHE A 49 -2.59 -9.60 -11.91
N THR A 50 -1.66 -10.51 -12.17
CA THR A 50 -1.98 -11.94 -12.26
C THR A 50 -2.44 -12.51 -10.92
N ARG A 51 -2.00 -11.95 -9.80
CA ARG A 51 -2.54 -12.22 -8.45
C ARG A 51 -2.81 -10.90 -7.77
N ASN A 52 -3.70 -10.90 -6.77
CA ASN A 52 -4.02 -9.67 -6.04
C ASN A 52 -2.76 -9.12 -5.34
N PRO A 53 -2.31 -7.89 -5.65
CA PRO A 53 -1.06 -7.33 -5.14
C PRO A 53 -1.14 -6.92 -3.65
N SER A 54 -2.33 -6.92 -3.06
CA SER A 54 -2.57 -6.50 -1.68
C SER A 54 -2.62 -7.68 -0.71
N ASN A 55 -3.27 -8.78 -1.09
CA ASN A 55 -3.48 -9.94 -0.22
C ASN A 55 -2.92 -11.27 -0.79
N GLY A 56 -2.40 -11.27 -2.02
CA GLY A 56 -1.75 -12.40 -2.65
C GLY A 56 -2.68 -13.49 -3.20
N ILE A 57 -4.01 -13.34 -3.14
CA ILE A 57 -4.96 -14.33 -3.69
C ILE A 57 -4.69 -14.53 -5.19
N ASN A 58 -4.61 -15.80 -5.62
CA ASN A 58 -4.39 -16.22 -7.01
C ASN A 58 -5.61 -16.03 -7.93
N ASN A 59 -6.11 -14.81 -8.02
CA ASN A 59 -7.09 -14.37 -9.01
C ASN A 59 -6.53 -13.18 -9.78
N LEU A 60 -6.92 -13.07 -11.05
CA LEU A 60 -6.66 -11.85 -11.83
C LEU A 60 -7.30 -10.67 -11.10
N TYR A 61 -6.53 -9.60 -10.85
CA TYR A 61 -6.99 -8.43 -10.12
C TYR A 61 -6.70 -7.18 -10.91
N GLY A 62 -7.71 -6.35 -11.16
CA GLY A 62 -7.47 -5.08 -11.83
C GLY A 62 -8.73 -4.48 -12.43
N GLU A 63 -8.52 -3.57 -13.35
CA GLU A 63 -9.54 -2.70 -13.87
C GLU A 63 -9.39 -2.44 -15.37
N TRP A 64 -10.49 -2.04 -16.00
CA TRP A 64 -10.56 -1.79 -17.42
C TRP A 64 -11.58 -0.70 -17.75
N LEU A 65 -11.45 -0.10 -18.94
CA LEU A 65 -12.40 0.86 -19.49
C LEU A 65 -12.80 0.43 -20.90
N GLU A 66 -14.11 0.51 -21.18
CA GLU A 66 -14.66 0.35 -22.51
C GLU A 66 -14.51 1.63 -23.33
N ASN A 67 -14.26 1.48 -24.62
CA ASN A 67 -14.11 2.57 -25.58
C ASN A 67 -13.19 3.69 -25.05
N ALA A 68 -11.95 3.34 -24.69
CA ALA A 68 -10.99 4.21 -24.00
C ALA A 68 -9.55 3.89 -24.40
N GLN A 69 -8.62 4.81 -24.09
CA GLN A 69 -7.18 4.56 -24.17
C GLN A 69 -6.53 4.53 -22.78
N GLY A 70 -5.28 4.05 -22.70
CA GLY A 70 -4.58 3.87 -21.42
C GLY A 70 -4.48 5.14 -20.57
N GLU A 71 -4.41 6.30 -21.22
CA GLU A 71 -4.46 7.60 -20.54
C GLU A 71 -5.73 7.78 -19.71
N ASP A 72 -6.90 7.35 -20.21
CA ASP A 72 -8.17 7.48 -19.48
C ASP A 72 -8.20 6.64 -18.20
N VAL A 73 -7.48 5.51 -18.18
CA VAL A 73 -7.33 4.65 -17.00
C VAL A 73 -6.44 5.33 -15.96
N VAL A 74 -5.33 5.94 -16.40
CA VAL A 74 -4.34 6.56 -15.50
C VAL A 74 -4.79 7.94 -15.00
N ALA A 75 -5.48 8.71 -15.84
CA ALA A 75 -5.94 10.07 -15.52
C ALA A 75 -7.10 10.09 -14.52
N GLY A 76 -7.81 8.97 -14.35
CA GLY A 76 -8.90 8.84 -13.36
C GLY A 76 -10.13 9.70 -13.65
N ILE A 77 -10.28 10.19 -14.89
CA ILE A 77 -11.44 11.01 -15.32
C ILE A 77 -12.70 10.14 -15.39
N ARG A 78 -12.53 8.87 -15.78
CA ARG A 78 -13.60 7.87 -15.80
C ARG A 78 -13.31 6.85 -14.71
N THR A 79 -14.35 6.44 -13.98
CA THR A 79 -14.25 5.33 -13.02
C THR A 79 -14.00 4.02 -13.77
N PRO A 80 -12.85 3.37 -13.60
CA PRO A 80 -12.59 2.08 -14.23
C PRO A 80 -13.54 1.00 -13.71
N LYS A 81 -13.89 0.06 -14.59
CA LYS A 81 -14.71 -1.09 -14.26
C LYS A 81 -13.81 -2.25 -13.80
N PRO A 82 -14.29 -3.11 -12.88
CA PRO A 82 -13.51 -4.24 -12.39
C PRO A 82 -13.34 -5.30 -13.48
N ILE A 83 -12.21 -6.01 -13.49
CA ILE A 83 -11.97 -7.08 -14.46
C ILE A 83 -12.85 -8.31 -14.19
N ASN A 84 -13.13 -8.63 -12.93
CA ASN A 84 -14.00 -9.74 -12.50
C ASN A 84 -14.71 -9.41 -11.19
N GLU A 85 -15.59 -10.30 -10.72
CA GLU A 85 -16.37 -10.09 -9.50
C GLU A 85 -15.47 -9.89 -8.27
N THR A 86 -14.36 -10.62 -8.17
CA THR A 86 -13.42 -10.49 -7.03
C THR A 86 -12.59 -9.20 -7.06
N SER A 87 -12.60 -8.47 -8.18
CA SER A 87 -11.94 -7.16 -8.32
C SER A 87 -12.87 -5.99 -7.96
N LYS A 88 -14.14 -6.26 -7.61
CA LYS A 88 -15.07 -5.20 -7.23
C LYS A 88 -14.65 -4.54 -5.92
N SER A 89 -14.72 -3.20 -5.91
CA SER A 89 -14.66 -2.40 -4.69
C SER A 89 -16.05 -1.95 -4.26
N THR A 90 -16.15 -1.28 -3.11
CA THR A 90 -17.40 -0.64 -2.65
C THR A 90 -17.97 0.32 -3.69
N GLN A 91 -17.12 1.00 -4.47
CA GLN A 91 -17.53 1.98 -5.48
C GLN A 91 -17.99 1.31 -6.79
N THR A 92 -17.50 0.11 -7.11
CA THR A 92 -17.77 -0.57 -8.39
C THR A 92 -18.67 -1.80 -8.23
N LYS A 93 -19.35 -1.95 -7.09
CA LYS A 93 -20.17 -3.12 -6.76
C LYS A 93 -21.23 -3.44 -7.83
N ASN A 94 -21.84 -2.38 -8.38
CA ASN A 94 -22.89 -2.47 -9.40
C ASN A 94 -22.36 -2.36 -10.84
N SER A 95 -21.04 -2.27 -11.04
CA SER A 95 -20.44 -2.17 -12.36
C SER A 95 -20.34 -3.53 -13.04
N ASN A 96 -20.59 -3.58 -14.35
CA ASN A 96 -20.31 -4.76 -15.17
C ASN A 96 -18.79 -5.04 -15.21
N THR A 97 -18.43 -6.32 -15.18
CA THR A 97 -17.02 -6.76 -15.22
C THR A 97 -16.55 -7.01 -16.65
N LEU A 98 -15.22 -7.06 -16.86
CA LEU A 98 -14.67 -7.52 -18.13
C LEU A 98 -15.09 -8.97 -18.41
N GLU A 99 -15.07 -9.81 -17.38
CA GLU A 99 -15.52 -11.20 -17.44
C GLU A 99 -16.94 -11.34 -17.97
N ALA A 100 -17.88 -10.52 -17.47
CA ALA A 100 -19.27 -10.53 -17.93
C ALA A 100 -19.43 -9.91 -19.32
N THR A 101 -18.66 -8.85 -19.64
CA THR A 101 -18.82 -8.09 -20.88
C THR A 101 -18.16 -8.78 -22.08
N PHE A 102 -16.98 -9.39 -21.87
CA PHE A 102 -16.22 -10.09 -22.91
C PHE A 102 -15.69 -11.45 -22.40
N PRO A 103 -16.56 -12.45 -22.19
CA PRO A 103 -16.13 -13.75 -21.66
C PRO A 103 -15.00 -14.45 -22.46
N PRO A 104 -14.99 -14.42 -23.82
CA PRO A 104 -13.88 -15.01 -24.58
C PRO A 104 -12.54 -14.29 -24.36
N ILE A 105 -12.55 -12.97 -24.20
CA ILE A 105 -11.34 -12.18 -23.94
C ILE A 105 -10.82 -12.46 -22.54
N TYR A 106 -11.72 -12.51 -21.55
CA TYR A 106 -11.35 -12.83 -20.18
C TYR A 106 -10.70 -14.22 -20.07
N LYS A 107 -11.28 -15.25 -20.74
CA LYS A 107 -10.66 -16.59 -20.81
C LYS A 107 -9.26 -16.54 -21.43
N LYS A 108 -9.06 -15.74 -22.47
CA LYS A 108 -7.75 -15.56 -23.10
C LYS A 108 -6.75 -14.86 -22.17
N LEU A 109 -7.18 -13.84 -21.43
CA LEU A 109 -6.36 -13.19 -20.39
C LEU A 109 -5.93 -14.17 -19.30
N ILE A 110 -6.82 -15.06 -18.83
CA ILE A 110 -6.46 -16.10 -17.86
C ILE A 110 -5.40 -17.06 -18.41
N SER A 111 -5.53 -17.45 -19.69
CA SER A 111 -4.51 -18.28 -20.35
C SER A 111 -3.15 -17.56 -20.41
N ILE A 112 -3.14 -16.28 -20.80
CA ILE A 112 -1.92 -15.46 -20.86
C ILE A 112 -1.31 -15.28 -19.47
N LYS A 113 -2.12 -14.99 -18.44
CA LYS A 113 -1.70 -14.95 -17.03
C LYS A 113 -0.88 -16.19 -16.69
N ASN A 114 -1.42 -17.38 -16.97
CA ASN A 114 -0.76 -18.63 -16.61
C ASN A 114 0.55 -18.84 -17.38
N THR A 115 0.60 -18.43 -18.66
CA THR A 115 1.83 -18.46 -19.46
C THR A 115 2.89 -17.51 -18.89
N LEU A 116 2.50 -16.29 -18.54
CA LEU A 116 3.40 -15.28 -18.00
C LEU A 116 3.95 -15.68 -16.63
N GLU A 117 3.11 -16.18 -15.72
CA GLU A 117 3.57 -16.66 -14.40
C GLU A 117 4.51 -17.87 -14.54
N LYS A 118 4.27 -18.78 -15.50
CA LYS A 118 5.18 -19.90 -15.75
C LYS A 118 6.50 -19.46 -16.39
N HIS A 119 6.49 -18.42 -17.21
CA HIS A 119 7.68 -17.93 -17.89
C HIS A 119 8.57 -17.12 -16.95
N TYR A 120 8.00 -16.12 -16.28
CA TYR A 120 8.72 -15.24 -15.35
C TYR A 120 8.87 -15.83 -13.96
N LEU A 121 8.19 -16.95 -13.70
CA LEU A 121 8.12 -17.63 -12.41
C LEU A 121 7.59 -16.73 -11.30
N ASP A 122 6.92 -15.61 -11.58
CA ASP A 122 6.48 -14.63 -10.59
C ASP A 122 5.18 -13.91 -11.02
N MET A 123 4.48 -13.29 -10.06
CA MET A 123 3.28 -12.49 -10.32
C MET A 123 3.61 -11.30 -11.23
N GLN A 124 2.79 -11.10 -12.26
CA GLN A 124 2.98 -10.04 -13.25
C GLN A 124 1.92 -8.95 -13.12
N ASP A 125 2.37 -7.71 -13.34
CA ASP A 125 1.56 -6.53 -13.66
C ASP A 125 1.54 -6.39 -15.19
N ILE A 126 0.34 -6.43 -15.77
CA ILE A 126 0.08 -6.52 -17.21
C ILE A 126 -0.81 -5.39 -17.69
N GLU A 127 -0.49 -4.87 -18.88
CA GLU A 127 -1.31 -3.88 -19.58
C GLU A 127 -1.78 -4.48 -20.91
N PHE A 128 -3.05 -4.26 -21.25
CA PHE A 128 -3.65 -4.82 -22.46
C PHE A 128 -4.65 -3.87 -23.10
N THR A 129 -4.89 -4.08 -24.39
CA THR A 129 -5.93 -3.40 -25.17
C THR A 129 -6.76 -4.42 -25.92
N ILE A 130 -8.06 -4.14 -26.02
CA ILE A 130 -9.02 -4.86 -26.83
C ILE A 130 -9.36 -3.94 -28.00
N GLU A 131 -9.09 -4.38 -29.22
CA GLU A 131 -9.40 -3.65 -30.44
C GLU A 131 -10.37 -4.50 -31.27
N ASN A 132 -11.61 -4.03 -31.43
CA ASN A 132 -12.65 -4.73 -32.20
C ASN A 132 -12.80 -6.22 -31.83
N GLY A 133 -12.79 -6.51 -30.52
CA GLY A 133 -12.90 -7.87 -30.00
C GLY A 133 -11.62 -8.71 -30.11
N LYS A 134 -10.47 -8.11 -30.42
CA LYS A 134 -9.15 -8.77 -30.41
C LYS A 134 -8.31 -8.27 -29.24
N LEU A 135 -7.82 -9.20 -28.42
CA LEU A 135 -6.91 -8.91 -27.31
C LEU A 135 -5.46 -8.73 -27.79
N TRP A 136 -4.84 -7.65 -27.33
CA TRP A 136 -3.43 -7.31 -27.51
C TRP A 136 -2.77 -7.05 -26.16
N MET A 137 -1.63 -7.69 -25.89
CA MET A 137 -0.82 -7.44 -24.70
C MET A 137 0.21 -6.35 -25.01
N LEU A 138 0.31 -5.35 -24.15
CA LEU A 138 1.17 -4.18 -24.36
C LEU A 138 2.41 -4.21 -23.48
N GLN A 139 2.24 -4.56 -22.21
CA GLN A 139 3.32 -4.58 -21.23
C GLN A 139 3.12 -5.72 -20.23
N THR A 140 4.24 -6.26 -19.75
CA THR A 140 4.29 -7.11 -18.55
C THR A 140 5.53 -6.76 -17.76
N ARG A 141 5.44 -6.82 -16.43
CA ARG A 141 6.58 -6.67 -15.52
C ARG A 141 6.29 -7.37 -14.20
N GLY A 142 7.32 -7.61 -13.38
CA GLY A 142 7.12 -8.09 -12.01
C GLY A 142 6.24 -7.12 -11.21
N GLY A 143 5.08 -7.59 -10.74
CA GLY A 143 4.09 -6.70 -10.12
C GLY A 143 4.54 -6.23 -8.73
N LYS A 144 4.44 -4.92 -8.44
CA LYS A 144 4.64 -4.41 -7.08
C LYS A 144 3.52 -4.92 -6.17
N ARG A 145 3.84 -5.24 -4.92
CA ARG A 145 2.91 -5.92 -3.99
C ARG A 145 3.30 -5.67 -2.54
N THR A 146 2.36 -5.88 -1.63
CA THR A 146 2.59 -5.82 -0.16
C THR A 146 3.45 -6.99 0.31
N GLY A 147 4.03 -6.89 1.50
CA GLY A 147 4.75 -7.98 2.14
C GLY A 147 3.89 -9.23 2.35
N GLU A 148 2.63 -9.05 2.75
CA GLU A 148 1.66 -10.15 2.91
C GLU A 148 1.42 -10.87 1.57
N ALA A 149 1.14 -10.11 0.50
CA ALA A 149 0.97 -10.68 -0.83
C ALA A 149 2.26 -11.36 -1.32
N ALA A 150 3.43 -10.77 -1.11
CA ALA A 150 4.71 -11.35 -1.52
C ALA A 150 4.94 -12.73 -0.89
N ILE A 151 4.70 -12.86 0.43
CA ILE A 151 4.87 -14.10 1.16
C ILE A 151 3.87 -15.16 0.68
N ARG A 152 2.59 -14.80 0.60
CA ARG A 152 1.54 -15.72 0.15
C ARG A 152 1.80 -16.22 -1.27
N ILE A 153 2.10 -15.32 -2.20
CA ILE A 153 2.39 -15.65 -3.61
C ILE A 153 3.57 -16.61 -3.69
N ALA A 154 4.66 -16.34 -2.97
CA ALA A 154 5.84 -17.22 -2.98
C ALA A 154 5.52 -18.63 -2.45
N ILE A 155 4.74 -18.74 -1.37
CA ILE A 155 4.31 -20.03 -0.82
C ILE A 155 3.39 -20.77 -1.80
N GLU A 156 2.39 -20.10 -2.36
CA GLU A 156 1.46 -20.69 -3.33
C GLU A 156 2.18 -21.15 -4.59
N MET A 157 3.06 -20.33 -5.18
CA MET A 157 3.85 -20.69 -6.36
C MET A 157 4.79 -21.88 -6.09
N ARG A 158 5.32 -22.02 -4.87
CA ARG A 158 6.09 -23.21 -4.47
C ARG A 158 5.20 -24.45 -4.37
N ASN A 159 4.00 -24.33 -3.82
CA ASN A 159 3.04 -25.43 -3.76
C ASN A 159 2.56 -25.86 -5.17
N GLU A 160 2.43 -24.90 -6.08
CA GLU A 160 2.16 -25.12 -7.52
C GLU A 160 3.39 -25.67 -8.28
N LYS A 161 4.53 -25.86 -7.60
CA LYS A 161 5.81 -26.33 -8.16
C LYS A 161 6.39 -25.41 -9.26
N LEU A 162 6.02 -24.14 -9.26
CA LEU A 162 6.62 -23.13 -10.15
C LEU A 162 8.00 -22.70 -9.65
N ILE A 163 8.20 -22.66 -8.34
CA ILE A 163 9.46 -22.21 -7.72
C ILE A 163 9.91 -23.14 -6.59
N ASN A 164 11.19 -23.05 -6.21
CA ASN A 164 11.76 -23.82 -5.11
C ASN A 164 11.98 -22.98 -3.84
N ASN A 165 12.43 -23.62 -2.75
CA ASN A 165 12.66 -22.93 -1.46
C ASN A 165 13.74 -21.84 -1.54
N LYS A 166 14.75 -21.98 -2.39
CA LYS A 166 15.80 -20.94 -2.57
C LYS A 166 15.20 -19.70 -3.25
N ASP A 167 14.27 -19.89 -4.17
CA ASP A 167 13.57 -18.78 -4.84
C ASP A 167 12.71 -17.99 -3.85
N ILE A 168 12.03 -18.66 -2.91
CA ILE A 168 11.26 -18.00 -1.85
C ILE A 168 12.17 -17.05 -1.05
N ILE A 169 13.31 -17.56 -0.57
CA ILE A 169 14.26 -16.79 0.26
C ILE A 169 14.80 -15.58 -0.51
N ARG A 170 15.04 -15.70 -1.82
CA ARG A 170 15.52 -14.59 -2.65
C ARG A 170 14.46 -13.52 -2.92
N ARG A 171 13.17 -13.88 -2.90
CA ARG A 171 12.07 -12.99 -3.29
C ARG A 171 11.45 -12.24 -2.12
N ILE A 172 11.42 -12.85 -0.94
CA ILE A 172 10.89 -12.21 0.25
C ILE A 172 12.02 -11.35 0.83
N SER A 173 11.91 -10.03 0.64
CA SER A 173 12.87 -9.10 1.22
C SER A 173 12.64 -8.91 2.73
N PRO A 174 13.66 -8.50 3.51
CA PRO A 174 13.47 -8.13 4.92
C PRO A 174 12.40 -7.04 5.12
N LYS A 175 12.24 -6.14 4.15
CA LYS A 175 11.17 -5.13 4.15
C LYS A 175 9.77 -5.76 4.14
N ASN A 176 9.58 -6.83 3.37
CA ASN A 176 8.30 -7.54 3.32
C ASN A 176 7.95 -8.20 4.67
N LEU A 177 8.95 -8.72 5.38
CA LEU A 177 8.76 -9.27 6.72
C LEU A 177 8.39 -8.17 7.73
N ASN A 178 9.07 -7.03 7.70
CA ASN A 178 8.72 -5.91 8.57
C ASN A 178 7.26 -5.47 8.40
N GLU A 179 6.74 -5.43 7.16
CA GLU A 179 5.35 -5.05 6.89
C GLU A 179 4.29 -5.97 7.52
N ILE A 180 4.62 -7.23 7.82
CA ILE A 180 3.69 -8.19 8.44
C ILE A 180 3.89 -8.35 9.96
N MET A 181 5.04 -7.91 10.48
CA MET A 181 5.38 -8.04 11.90
C MET A 181 4.69 -6.98 12.78
N HIS A 182 4.21 -5.89 12.18
CA HIS A 182 3.52 -4.83 12.91
C HIS A 182 2.01 -5.07 12.94
N THR A 183 1.41 -4.90 14.12
CA THR A 183 -0.05 -4.78 14.28
C THR A 183 -0.57 -3.71 13.32
N LYS A 184 -1.73 -3.92 12.70
CA LYS A 184 -2.38 -2.96 11.81
C LYS A 184 -3.73 -2.54 12.39
N VAL A 185 -4.13 -1.31 12.11
CA VAL A 185 -5.54 -0.93 12.24
C VAL A 185 -6.30 -1.64 11.13
N ASP A 186 -7.56 -2.01 11.38
CA ASP A 186 -8.44 -2.60 10.38
C ASP A 186 -8.55 -1.66 9.16
N PRO A 187 -8.03 -2.04 7.97
CA PRO A 187 -7.99 -1.16 6.81
C PRO A 187 -9.37 -0.76 6.31
N ILE A 188 -10.38 -1.60 6.52
CA ILE A 188 -11.76 -1.31 6.09
C ILE A 188 -12.32 -0.18 6.96
N LYS A 189 -12.15 -0.30 8.29
CA LYS A 189 -12.58 0.75 9.23
C LYS A 189 -11.80 2.04 9.07
N GLU A 190 -10.50 1.96 8.73
CA GLU A 190 -9.68 3.14 8.50
C GLU A 190 -10.23 4.01 7.36
N LEU A 191 -10.74 3.41 6.29
CA LEU A 191 -11.35 4.13 5.16
C LEU A 191 -12.64 4.89 5.53
N GLU A 192 -13.32 4.46 6.59
CA GLU A 192 -14.57 5.08 7.07
C GLU A 192 -14.32 6.24 8.04
N ILE A 193 -13.08 6.42 8.51
CA ILE A 193 -12.73 7.35 9.59
C ILE A 193 -11.90 8.50 9.05
N THR A 194 -12.37 9.73 9.25
CA THR A 194 -11.57 10.92 8.95
C THR A 194 -10.51 11.12 10.05
N PRO A 195 -9.21 11.24 9.70
CA PRO A 195 -8.16 11.46 10.69
C PRO A 195 -8.33 12.82 11.39
N VAL A 196 -8.24 12.82 12.72
CA VAL A 196 -8.41 14.04 13.54
C VAL A 196 -7.13 14.89 13.59
N ALA A 197 -5.97 14.25 13.42
CA ALA A 197 -4.68 14.89 13.25
C ALA A 197 -3.72 13.95 12.52
N ILE A 198 -2.63 14.52 11.97
CA ILE A 198 -1.56 13.82 11.27
C ILE A 198 -0.25 14.35 11.82
N GLY A 199 0.70 13.45 12.10
CA GLY A 199 2.06 13.77 12.53
C GLY A 199 3.10 13.00 11.72
N LEU A 200 4.33 13.00 12.19
CA LEU A 200 5.44 12.28 11.55
C LEU A 200 5.39 10.78 11.93
N PRO A 201 5.50 9.87 10.95
CA PRO A 201 5.38 8.42 11.16
C PRO A 201 6.69 7.85 11.74
N ALA A 202 6.95 8.11 13.02
CA ALA A 202 8.20 7.73 13.68
C ALA A 202 8.43 6.22 13.69
N SER A 203 7.42 5.43 14.06
CA SER A 203 7.52 3.97 14.13
C SER A 203 6.23 3.32 13.58
N PRO A 204 6.35 2.31 12.69
CA PRO A 204 5.21 1.72 12.00
C PRO A 204 4.29 0.90 12.91
N GLY A 205 3.07 0.68 12.43
CA GLY A 205 2.04 -0.16 13.06
C GLY A 205 0.79 0.63 13.50
N GLY A 206 -0.21 -0.11 13.96
CA GLY A 206 -1.49 0.38 14.45
C GLY A 206 -1.66 0.08 15.92
N ALA A 207 -2.12 1.09 16.68
CA ALA A 207 -2.38 0.98 18.11
C ALA A 207 -3.79 1.48 18.43
N SER A 208 -4.42 0.87 19.44
CA SER A 208 -5.70 1.34 19.99
C SER A 208 -5.69 1.19 21.50
N GLY A 209 -6.23 2.18 22.20
CA GLY A 209 -6.23 2.21 23.66
C GLY A 209 -6.81 3.50 24.21
N ARG A 210 -6.88 3.59 25.54
CA ARG A 210 -7.29 4.80 26.26
C ARG A 210 -6.13 5.78 26.33
N ILE A 211 -6.41 7.07 26.21
CA ILE A 211 -5.37 8.11 26.33
C ILE A 211 -4.88 8.17 27.77
N VAL A 212 -3.58 8.26 27.97
CA VAL A 212 -2.96 8.58 29.27
C VAL A 212 -1.88 9.63 29.05
N PHE A 213 -1.73 10.55 30.00
CA PHE A 213 -0.84 11.71 29.85
C PHE A 213 0.49 11.61 30.63
N THR A 214 0.65 10.58 31.46
CA THR A 214 1.85 10.32 32.26
C THR A 214 2.26 8.86 32.17
N ALA A 215 3.56 8.60 32.34
CA ALA A 215 4.09 7.24 32.38
C ALA A 215 3.52 6.42 33.54
N ASP A 216 3.38 7.03 34.72
CA ASP A 216 2.80 6.39 35.90
C ASP A 216 1.35 5.93 35.67
N ASP A 217 0.53 6.77 35.01
CA ASP A 217 -0.85 6.40 34.68
C ASP A 217 -0.87 5.25 33.66
N ALA A 218 0.04 5.27 32.68
CA ALA A 218 0.18 4.19 31.70
C ALA A 218 0.50 2.85 32.38
N GLU A 219 1.44 2.84 33.32
CA GLU A 219 1.78 1.65 34.13
C GLU A 219 0.61 1.19 34.98
N LYS A 220 0.00 2.10 35.73
CA LYS A 220 -1.12 1.78 36.62
C LYS A 220 -2.28 1.16 35.85
N TRP A 221 -2.61 1.70 34.67
CA TRP A 221 -3.71 1.22 33.85
C TRP A 221 -3.38 -0.09 33.13
N SER A 222 -2.13 -0.24 32.68
CA SER A 222 -1.63 -1.50 32.09
C SER A 222 -1.63 -2.65 33.10
N ARG A 223 -1.25 -2.41 34.37
CA ARG A 223 -1.39 -3.41 35.46
C ARG A 223 -2.83 -3.87 35.65
N GLY A 224 -3.79 -2.98 35.42
CA GLY A 224 -5.23 -3.29 35.35
C GLY A 224 -5.69 -3.92 34.03
N LYS A 225 -4.78 -4.37 33.17
CA LYS A 225 -5.01 -4.95 31.84
C LYS A 225 -5.75 -4.03 30.86
N LYS A 226 -5.68 -2.71 31.06
CA LYS A 226 -6.23 -1.73 30.10
C LYS A 226 -5.18 -1.40 29.05
N LYS A 227 -5.59 -1.43 27.79
CA LYS A 227 -4.79 -0.91 26.67
C LYS A 227 -4.74 0.61 26.71
N VAL A 228 -3.54 1.18 26.61
CA VAL A 228 -3.32 2.63 26.73
C VAL A 228 -2.48 3.19 25.59
N LEU A 229 -2.71 4.46 25.26
CA LEU A 229 -1.93 5.27 24.35
C LEU A 229 -1.30 6.40 25.15
N LEU A 230 0.03 6.42 25.23
CA LEU A 230 0.74 7.48 25.93
C LEU A 230 0.80 8.73 25.04
N VAL A 231 0.13 9.79 25.48
CA VAL A 231 0.09 11.08 24.79
C VAL A 231 0.89 12.10 25.59
N ARG A 232 1.94 12.66 25.00
CA ARG A 232 2.88 13.57 25.68
C ARG A 232 3.19 14.79 24.81
N HIS A 233 3.66 15.88 25.42
CA HIS A 233 4.24 16.98 24.63
C HIS A 233 5.51 16.49 23.92
N GLU A 234 6.39 15.87 24.69
CA GLU A 234 7.58 15.12 24.29
C GLU A 234 7.84 14.04 25.35
N THR A 235 8.66 13.03 25.05
CA THR A 235 9.05 12.02 26.07
C THR A 235 10.50 12.22 26.51
N SER A 236 10.79 11.83 27.75
CA SER A 236 12.14 11.81 28.32
C SER A 236 12.51 10.39 28.79
N PRO A 237 13.77 10.13 29.20
CA PRO A 237 14.17 8.83 29.76
C PRO A 237 13.32 8.37 30.96
N GLU A 238 12.71 9.30 31.70
CA GLU A 238 11.81 8.99 32.82
C GLU A 238 10.50 8.35 32.34
N ASP A 239 10.10 8.59 31.09
CA ASP A 239 8.86 8.05 30.52
C ASP A 239 9.00 6.61 29.99
N VAL A 240 10.20 6.01 30.04
CA VAL A 240 10.54 4.72 29.40
C VAL A 240 9.60 3.59 29.80
N GLN A 241 9.25 3.47 31.09
CA GLN A 241 8.35 2.40 31.53
C GLN A 241 6.92 2.60 31.03
N GLY A 242 6.41 3.83 31.09
CA GLY A 242 5.11 4.19 30.51
C GLY A 242 5.05 3.96 28.99
N MET A 243 6.12 4.28 28.28
CA MET A 243 6.26 4.01 26.84
C MET A 243 6.26 2.50 26.56
N HIS A 244 6.93 1.70 27.39
CA HIS A 244 7.05 0.27 27.21
C HIS A 244 5.72 -0.47 27.42
N VAL A 245 4.89 -0.02 28.37
CA VAL A 245 3.58 -0.64 28.63
C VAL A 245 2.46 -0.16 27.72
N SER A 246 2.65 0.93 26.96
CA SER A 246 1.64 1.50 26.08
C SER A 246 1.53 0.77 24.75
N GLU A 247 0.33 0.69 24.16
CA GLU A 247 0.11 0.10 22.83
C GLU A 247 0.70 0.97 21.72
N GLY A 248 0.75 2.28 21.93
CA GLY A 248 1.32 3.26 21.02
C GLY A 248 1.61 4.57 21.71
N ILE A 249 2.44 5.39 21.06
CA ILE A 249 2.92 6.66 21.60
C ILE A 249 2.58 7.79 20.62
N LEU A 250 2.09 8.90 21.16
CA LEU A 250 1.75 10.10 20.39
C LEU A 250 2.38 11.32 21.04
N THR A 251 3.14 12.11 20.28
CA THR A 251 3.76 13.33 20.81
C THR A 251 3.43 14.58 20.00
N ALA A 252 3.25 15.70 20.70
CA ALA A 252 2.97 17.00 20.07
C ALA A 252 4.21 17.60 19.37
N LYS A 253 5.38 17.39 19.97
CA LYS A 253 6.69 17.83 19.49
C LYS A 253 7.59 16.65 19.13
N GLY A 254 8.76 16.95 18.56
CA GLY A 254 9.78 15.96 18.24
C GLY A 254 9.78 15.52 16.77
N GLY A 255 10.98 15.23 16.27
CA GLY A 255 11.21 14.72 14.91
C GLY A 255 11.43 13.20 14.88
N MET A 256 11.75 12.68 13.70
CA MET A 256 12.01 11.24 13.47
C MET A 256 13.19 10.65 14.27
N THR A 257 14.03 11.51 14.85
CA THR A 257 15.19 11.20 15.72
C THR A 257 14.99 11.60 17.19
N SER A 258 13.78 12.04 17.56
CA SER A 258 13.44 12.34 18.95
C SER A 258 13.50 11.10 19.85
N HIS A 259 13.59 11.30 21.17
CA HIS A 259 13.59 10.21 22.14
C HIS A 259 12.41 9.24 21.92
N ALA A 260 11.18 9.76 21.78
CA ALA A 260 9.99 8.97 21.48
C ALA A 260 10.15 8.11 20.22
N ALA A 261 10.73 8.68 19.15
CA ALA A 261 10.90 8.00 17.88
C ALA A 261 11.94 6.88 17.95
N LEU A 262 13.09 7.13 18.58
CA LEU A 262 14.18 6.15 18.68
C LEU A 262 13.77 4.96 19.55
N VAL A 263 13.22 5.24 20.74
CA VAL A 263 12.83 4.21 21.71
C VAL A 263 11.67 3.37 21.19
N ALA A 264 10.61 3.99 20.65
CA ALA A 264 9.47 3.25 20.12
C ALA A 264 9.84 2.36 18.92
N ARG A 265 10.73 2.85 18.03
CA ARG A 265 11.25 2.06 16.91
C ARG A 265 12.04 0.85 17.40
N GLY A 266 12.88 1.02 18.43
CA GLY A 266 13.65 -0.08 19.03
C GLY A 266 12.77 -1.20 19.60
N TRP A 267 11.57 -0.88 20.05
CA TRP A 267 10.61 -1.86 20.58
C TRP A 267 9.52 -2.29 19.58
N GLY A 268 9.54 -1.77 18.36
CA GLY A 268 8.50 -2.04 17.36
C GLY A 268 7.11 -1.52 17.75
N LYS A 269 7.03 -0.50 18.60
CA LYS A 269 5.75 0.12 19.00
C LYS A 269 5.32 1.20 18.02
N PRO A 270 4.03 1.26 17.63
CA PRO A 270 3.48 2.36 16.85
C PRO A 270 3.76 3.71 17.50
N CYS A 271 4.31 4.65 16.73
CA CYS A 271 4.67 5.96 17.26
C CYS A 271 4.47 7.06 16.22
N ILE A 272 3.71 8.09 16.61
CA ILE A 272 3.54 9.33 15.84
C ILE A 272 4.15 10.46 16.66
N VAL A 273 5.00 11.26 16.02
CA VAL A 273 5.69 12.38 16.69
C VAL A 273 5.46 13.69 15.96
N GLY A 274 5.69 14.82 16.62
CA GLY A 274 5.58 16.14 15.99
C GLY A 274 4.17 16.46 15.50
N CYS A 275 3.14 15.96 16.19
CA CYS A 275 1.75 16.27 15.88
C CYS A 275 1.38 17.64 16.47
N ALA A 276 1.72 18.72 15.75
CA ALA A 276 1.60 20.10 16.25
C ALA A 276 0.17 20.54 16.63
N LYS A 277 -0.86 19.80 16.17
CA LYS A 277 -2.28 20.08 16.48
C LYS A 277 -2.70 19.61 17.89
N LEU A 278 -1.85 18.88 18.60
CA LEU A 278 -2.15 18.41 19.95
C LEU A 278 -1.92 19.51 20.98
N ASN A 279 -2.97 19.86 21.72
CA ASN A 279 -2.87 20.73 22.89
C ASN A 279 -3.21 19.91 24.15
N ILE A 280 -2.19 19.59 24.94
CA ILE A 280 -2.27 18.66 26.07
C ILE A 280 -2.28 19.43 27.39
N ASP A 281 -3.38 19.32 28.12
CA ASP A 281 -3.54 19.81 29.48
C ASP A 281 -3.40 18.63 30.46
N ILE A 282 -2.18 18.45 30.96
CA ILE A 282 -1.84 17.34 31.87
C ILE A 282 -2.58 17.50 33.21
N LYS A 283 -2.73 18.72 33.71
CA LYS A 283 -3.34 18.99 35.03
C LYS A 283 -4.81 18.59 35.05
N ASN A 284 -5.54 18.93 33.98
CA ASN A 284 -6.94 18.57 33.85
C ASN A 284 -7.17 17.24 33.12
N LYS A 285 -6.10 16.54 32.71
CA LYS A 285 -6.12 15.27 31.98
C LYS A 285 -6.99 15.33 30.72
N ILE A 286 -6.76 16.35 29.90
CA ILE A 286 -7.50 16.60 28.66
C ILE A 286 -6.54 16.83 27.50
N LEU A 287 -6.87 16.26 26.35
CA LEU A 287 -6.27 16.56 25.06
C LEU A 287 -7.28 17.31 24.19
N TYR A 288 -6.86 18.42 23.62
CA TYR A 288 -7.59 19.12 22.58
C TYR A 288 -6.89 18.89 21.22
N ILE A 289 -7.69 18.54 20.21
CA ILE A 289 -7.25 18.44 18.82
C ILE A 289 -8.24 19.23 17.97
N ASN A 290 -7.82 20.38 17.47
CA ASN A 290 -8.73 21.38 16.90
C ASN A 290 -9.86 21.67 17.93
N ASP A 291 -11.13 21.58 17.52
CA ASP A 291 -12.29 21.85 18.40
C ASP A 291 -12.76 20.62 19.20
N LYS A 292 -12.09 19.46 19.07
CA LYS A 292 -12.49 18.22 19.74
C LYS A 292 -11.72 18.01 21.04
N LYS A 293 -12.46 17.61 22.07
CA LYS A 293 -11.95 17.34 23.42
C LYS A 293 -11.92 15.83 23.69
N TYR A 294 -10.77 15.33 24.12
CA TYR A 294 -10.54 13.95 24.51
C TYR A 294 -10.09 13.90 25.97
N LYS A 295 -10.71 13.02 26.76
CA LYS A 295 -10.34 12.81 28.17
C LYS A 295 -9.56 11.50 28.30
N GLN A 296 -8.71 11.45 29.32
CA GLN A 296 -8.07 10.22 29.79
C GLN A 296 -9.13 9.21 30.26
#